data_AF-A0A7U9PU15-F1
#
_entry.id   AF-A0A7U9PU15-F1
#
_cell.length_a   1.000
_cell.length_b   1.000
_cell.length_c   1.000
_cell.angle_alpha   90.00
_cell.angle_beta   90.00
_cell.angle_gamma   90.00
#
_symmetry.space_group_name_H-M   'P 1'
#
loop_
_entity.id
_entity.type
_entity.pdbx_description
1 polymer ?
#
loop_
_entity_poly.entity_id
_entity_poly.type
_entity_poly.pdbx_seq_one_letter_code
_entity_poly.pdbx_strand_id
1 'polypeptide(L)'
;MTDTYVSSRPLAGRPQAPGARTPAPGYPRDSRIPELFEAQAAALPQAPAARHGDRTLTYGQLDAHADALADRLVAGGVRPGDLIGVCGSRSLEALVALLGILKAGCAYVPLDEELPPARLRAMAEDAGISAAVTLPGSTRRVRGLRVSVEVGSLDRPVPERAAGPVPGRATGSAADCAYVAFTSGTTGRPKPVALSHRGVVRLVLSDPGLTPPAPGDGVLHAYSLSSDASTIEIWSALLTGACLVVADREELLSPTALERLFHAGGVTVAYLTTSVFHLVARTRPEALAGLRFVSAGGEAMDPRLANAVLAACPRTTVVNFYGPTENAVVSTAHVLTPLPRTPRTSPWDAPSALPPATSCGPTARPRGRARKGSCTSAATGWRWATSATRS
;
A
#
# COMPACT_ATOMS: atom_id res chain seq x y z
N MET A 1 -2.60 -19.73 28.92
CA MET A 1 -2.67 -18.82 27.76
C MET A 1 -1.42 -17.96 27.80
N THR A 2 -0.37 -18.42 27.13
CA THR A 2 0.98 -17.88 27.27
C THR A 2 1.39 -17.36 25.90
N ASP A 3 1.35 -16.03 25.73
CA ASP A 3 1.91 -15.34 24.58
C ASP A 3 3.40 -15.67 24.48
N THR A 4 3.76 -16.50 23.52
CA THR A 4 5.15 -16.83 23.24
C THR A 4 5.71 -15.73 22.36
N TYR A 5 6.39 -14.75 22.97
CA TYR A 5 7.18 -13.76 22.24
C TYR A 5 8.34 -14.47 21.55
N VAL A 6 8.34 -14.46 20.22
CA VAL A 6 9.43 -15.00 19.41
C VAL A 6 10.63 -14.05 19.50
N SER A 7 11.78 -14.62 19.85
CA SER A 7 13.09 -13.96 19.91
C SER A 7 13.43 -13.29 18.57
N SER A 8 13.75 -12.00 18.61
CA SER A 8 14.43 -11.31 17.53
C SER A 8 15.92 -11.70 17.55
N ARG A 9 16.38 -12.38 16.51
CA ARG A 9 17.80 -12.37 16.13
C ARG A 9 17.93 -11.54 14.86
N PRO A 10 18.84 -10.56 14.79
CA PRO A 10 19.27 -10.01 13.51
C PRO A 10 19.85 -11.14 12.67
N LEU A 11 19.63 -11.10 11.36
CA LEU A 11 20.26 -11.99 10.39
C LEU A 11 21.78 -12.06 10.65
N ALA A 12 22.24 -13.21 11.16
CA ALA A 12 23.66 -13.50 11.25
C ALA A 12 24.16 -13.86 9.85
N GLY A 13 24.60 -12.83 9.11
CA GLY A 13 25.71 -13.03 8.19
C GLY A 13 26.95 -13.49 8.97
N ARG A 14 27.85 -14.23 8.32
CA ARG A 14 29.17 -14.61 8.85
C ARG A 14 29.79 -13.44 9.64
N PRO A 15 30.51 -13.70 10.75
CA PRO A 15 31.06 -12.64 11.59
C PRO A 15 32.04 -11.79 10.75
N GLN A 16 31.61 -10.59 10.38
CA GLN A 16 32.48 -9.54 9.85
C GLN A 16 32.94 -8.68 11.04
N ALA A 17 34.24 -8.38 11.06
CA ALA A 17 34.88 -7.49 12.02
C ALA A 17 34.17 -6.12 12.10
N PRO A 18 34.30 -5.36 13.21
CA PRO A 18 33.62 -4.08 13.36
C PRO A 18 34.23 -3.06 12.39
N GLY A 19 33.63 -2.94 11.20
CA GLY A 19 34.02 -2.03 10.14
C GLY A 19 32.83 -1.72 9.23
N ALA A 20 32.51 -0.43 9.12
CA ALA A 20 31.58 0.21 8.18
C ALA A 20 30.14 -0.35 8.11
N ARG A 21 29.17 0.43 8.63
CA ARG A 21 27.78 0.35 8.16
C ARG A 21 27.79 0.68 6.66
N THR A 22 27.58 -0.32 5.80
CA THR A 22 27.28 -0.07 4.39
C THR A 22 26.03 0.82 4.34
N PRO A 23 26.05 1.99 3.67
CA PRO A 23 24.83 2.76 3.48
C PRO A 23 23.83 1.87 2.76
N ALA A 24 22.57 1.84 3.22
CA ALA A 24 21.50 1.27 2.41
C ALA A 24 21.56 1.95 1.03
N PRO A 25 21.43 1.21 -0.09
CA PRO A 25 21.40 1.82 -1.41
C PRO A 25 20.38 2.95 -1.41
N GLY A 26 20.76 4.11 -1.94
CA GLY A 26 19.89 5.27 -1.98
C GLY A 26 18.64 4.97 -2.80
N TYR A 27 17.47 5.29 -2.26
CA TYR A 27 16.21 5.30 -3.01
C TYR A 27 15.93 6.75 -3.48
N PRO A 28 15.10 6.97 -4.53
CA PRO A 28 14.85 8.29 -5.10
C PRO A 28 13.94 9.15 -4.19
N ARG A 29 14.45 9.49 -2.99
CA ARG A 29 13.71 10.10 -1.88
C ARG A 29 13.16 11.50 -2.14
N ASP A 30 13.65 12.16 -3.18
CA ASP A 30 13.26 13.51 -3.58
C ASP A 30 12.41 13.54 -4.85
N SER A 31 12.10 12.36 -5.41
CA SER A 31 11.16 12.21 -6.51
C SER A 31 9.73 12.06 -6.00
N ARG A 32 8.78 12.59 -6.78
CA ARG A 32 7.35 12.35 -6.59
C ARG A 32 6.91 11.09 -7.31
N ILE A 33 5.79 10.54 -6.85
CA ILE A 33 5.13 9.38 -7.48
C ILE A 33 4.89 9.58 -9.00
N PRO A 34 4.26 10.69 -9.47
CA PRO A 34 4.02 10.88 -10.91
C PRO A 34 5.31 10.92 -11.74
N GLU A 35 6.40 11.48 -11.22
CA GLU A 35 7.70 11.55 -11.94
C GLU A 35 8.32 10.16 -12.13
N LEU A 36 8.24 9.32 -11.11
CA LEU A 36 8.72 7.94 -11.19
C LEU A 36 7.84 7.09 -12.11
N PHE A 37 6.53 7.31 -12.10
CA PHE A 37 5.61 6.66 -13.03
C PHE A 37 5.85 7.10 -14.48
N GLU A 38 6.01 8.40 -14.73
CA GLU A 38 6.30 8.96 -16.06
C GLU A 38 7.60 8.38 -16.64
N ALA A 39 8.62 8.18 -15.79
CA ALA A 39 9.86 7.50 -16.20
C ALA A 39 9.61 6.05 -16.66
N GLN A 40 8.75 5.29 -15.96
CA GLN A 40 8.35 3.94 -16.40
C GLN A 40 7.53 4.00 -17.69
N ALA A 41 6.60 4.94 -17.82
CA ALA A 41 5.77 5.08 -19.01
C ALA A 41 6.57 5.47 -20.27
N ALA A 42 7.59 6.31 -20.11
CA ALA A 42 8.52 6.64 -21.19
C ALA A 42 9.40 5.43 -21.59
N ALA A 43 9.84 4.64 -20.61
CA ALA A 43 10.71 3.48 -20.87
C ALA A 43 9.95 2.28 -21.45
N LEU A 44 8.70 2.05 -21.02
CA LEU A 44 7.91 0.86 -21.30
C LEU A 44 6.48 1.20 -21.81
N PRO A 45 6.31 2.08 -22.81
CA PRO A 45 5.00 2.63 -23.16
C PRO A 45 3.98 1.57 -23.59
N GLN A 46 4.44 0.45 -24.17
CA GLN A 46 3.60 -0.65 -24.65
C GLN A 46 3.46 -1.81 -23.64
N ALA A 47 4.17 -1.77 -22.51
CA ALA A 47 4.05 -2.80 -21.50
C ALA A 47 2.71 -2.67 -20.75
N PRO A 48 2.09 -3.77 -20.29
CA PRO A 48 0.87 -3.71 -19.50
C PRO A 48 1.15 -3.09 -18.13
N ALA A 49 0.49 -1.97 -17.82
CA ALA A 49 0.52 -1.33 -16.51
C ALA A 49 -0.53 -1.91 -15.57
N ALA A 50 -1.74 -2.15 -16.09
CA ALA A 50 -2.82 -2.68 -15.29
C ALA A 50 -3.81 -3.53 -16.11
N ARG A 51 -4.40 -4.53 -15.46
CA ARG A 51 -5.41 -5.44 -16.02
C ARG A 51 -6.59 -5.58 -15.09
N HIS A 52 -7.79 -5.63 -15.65
CA HIS A 52 -9.04 -5.93 -14.93
C HIS A 52 -9.96 -6.75 -15.84
N GLY A 53 -10.15 -8.03 -15.52
CA GLY A 53 -10.76 -8.98 -16.44
C GLY A 53 -10.03 -9.01 -17.78
N ASP A 54 -10.78 -8.85 -18.87
CA ASP A 54 -10.24 -8.84 -20.25
C ASP A 54 -9.66 -7.49 -20.68
N ARG A 55 -9.82 -6.44 -19.86
CA ARG A 55 -9.32 -5.10 -20.17
C ARG A 55 -7.88 -4.95 -19.69
N THR A 56 -7.06 -4.32 -20.53
CA THR A 56 -5.65 -4.01 -20.23
C THR A 56 -5.37 -2.56 -20.59
N LEU A 57 -4.71 -1.84 -19.69
CA LEU A 57 -4.07 -0.56 -19.98
C LEU A 57 -2.56 -0.75 -20.02
N THR A 58 -1.94 -0.26 -21.09
CA THR A 58 -0.49 -0.09 -21.14
C THR A 58 -0.05 1.11 -20.30
N TYR A 59 1.23 1.17 -19.98
CA TYR A 59 1.81 2.33 -19.28
C TYR A 59 1.59 3.64 -20.05
N GLY A 60 1.78 3.65 -21.38
CA GLY A 60 1.58 4.83 -22.20
C GLY A 60 0.11 5.28 -22.23
N GLN A 61 -0.83 4.34 -22.32
CA GLN A 61 -2.27 4.66 -22.25
C GLN A 61 -2.67 5.21 -20.88
N LEU A 62 -2.22 4.57 -19.80
CA LEU A 62 -2.51 5.02 -18.44
C LEU A 62 -1.96 6.44 -18.21
N ASP A 63 -0.75 6.72 -18.67
CA ASP A 63 -0.13 8.03 -18.59
C ASP A 63 -0.93 9.10 -19.36
N ALA A 64 -1.30 8.81 -20.61
CA ALA A 64 -2.09 9.73 -21.43
C ALA A 64 -3.48 10.02 -20.83
N HIS A 65 -4.17 9.00 -20.33
CA HIS A 65 -5.47 9.19 -19.66
C HIS A 65 -5.33 9.99 -18.36
N ALA A 66 -4.31 9.71 -17.55
CA ALA A 66 -4.04 10.44 -16.33
C ALA A 66 -3.68 11.91 -16.62
N ASP A 67 -2.91 12.17 -17.69
CA ASP A 67 -2.62 13.51 -18.14
C ASP A 67 -3.88 14.27 -18.56
N ALA A 68 -4.73 13.68 -19.40
CA ALA A 68 -5.98 14.33 -19.80
C ALA A 68 -6.89 14.63 -18.61
N LEU A 69 -6.92 13.75 -17.60
CA LEU A 69 -7.65 14.02 -16.37
C LEU A 69 -7.03 15.17 -15.57
N ALA A 70 -5.71 15.20 -15.42
CA ALA A 70 -5.01 16.28 -14.73
C ALA A 70 -5.31 17.65 -15.37
N ASP A 71 -5.32 17.74 -16.71
CA ASP A 71 -5.64 18.97 -17.43
C ASP A 71 -7.08 19.41 -17.21
N ARG A 72 -8.04 18.47 -17.20
CA ARG A 72 -9.44 18.76 -16.89
C ARG A 72 -9.63 19.25 -15.46
N LEU A 73 -8.89 18.69 -14.50
CA LEU A 73 -8.91 19.14 -13.12
C LEU A 73 -8.39 20.59 -13.00
N VAL A 74 -7.25 20.88 -13.60
CA VAL A 74 -6.65 22.24 -13.59
C VAL A 74 -7.55 23.26 -14.29
N ALA A 75 -8.14 22.89 -15.44
CA ALA A 75 -9.12 23.72 -16.15
C ALA A 75 -10.40 23.93 -15.35
N GLY A 76 -10.81 22.94 -14.54
CA GLY A 76 -11.90 23.04 -13.57
C GLY A 76 -11.60 23.95 -12.38
N GLY A 77 -10.35 24.41 -12.23
CA GLY A 77 -9.96 25.39 -11.21
C GLY A 77 -9.34 24.79 -9.96
N VAL A 78 -9.04 23.48 -9.93
CA VAL A 78 -8.24 22.92 -8.83
C VAL A 78 -6.83 23.52 -8.84
N ARG A 79 -6.20 23.55 -7.67
CA ARG A 79 -4.86 24.11 -7.49
C ARG A 79 -3.95 23.08 -6.81
N PRO A 80 -2.63 23.11 -7.10
CA PRO A 80 -1.68 22.27 -6.39
C PRO A 80 -1.84 22.38 -4.88
N GLY A 81 -1.80 21.23 -4.18
CA GLY A 81 -2.07 21.12 -2.76
C GLY A 81 -3.54 20.89 -2.37
N ASP A 82 -4.50 21.04 -3.31
CA ASP A 82 -5.90 20.70 -3.04
C ASP A 82 -6.07 19.19 -2.74
N LEU A 83 -7.02 18.87 -1.86
CA LEU A 83 -7.46 17.51 -1.59
C LEU A 83 -8.65 17.15 -2.50
N ILE A 84 -8.47 16.12 -3.32
CA ILE A 84 -9.46 15.69 -4.31
C ILE A 84 -10.05 14.34 -3.90
N GLY A 85 -11.36 14.30 -3.69
CA GLY A 85 -12.06 13.05 -3.38
C GLY A 85 -12.10 12.10 -4.57
N VAL A 86 -11.95 10.80 -4.35
CA VAL A 86 -12.13 9.76 -5.39
C VAL A 86 -13.30 8.88 -5.00
N CYS A 87 -14.40 8.98 -5.73
CA CYS A 87 -15.64 8.24 -5.46
C CYS A 87 -15.73 7.05 -6.41
N GLY A 88 -15.56 5.85 -5.87
CA GLY A 88 -15.67 4.60 -6.62
C GLY A 88 -14.86 3.46 -6.01
N SER A 89 -14.94 2.31 -6.69
CA SER A 89 -14.24 1.08 -6.31
C SER A 89 -12.97 0.88 -7.14
N ARG A 90 -12.24 -0.20 -6.87
CA ARG A 90 -11.11 -0.63 -7.70
C ARG A 90 -11.53 -0.77 -9.15
N SER A 91 -10.77 -0.19 -10.05
CA SER A 91 -10.93 -0.30 -11.51
C SER A 91 -9.71 0.29 -12.22
N LEU A 92 -9.64 0.16 -13.53
CA LEU A 92 -8.61 0.84 -14.33
C LEU A 92 -8.79 2.37 -14.30
N GLU A 93 -10.04 2.84 -14.25
CA GLU A 93 -10.40 4.24 -14.12
C GLU A 93 -9.98 4.82 -12.77
N ALA A 94 -9.97 4.01 -11.71
CA ALA A 94 -9.41 4.43 -10.42
C ALA A 94 -7.94 4.81 -10.55
N LEU A 95 -7.14 4.02 -11.27
CA LEU A 95 -5.71 4.30 -11.46
C LEU A 95 -5.49 5.60 -12.23
N VAL A 96 -6.30 5.84 -13.27
CA VAL A 96 -6.33 7.12 -13.99
C VAL A 96 -6.66 8.28 -13.05
N ALA A 97 -7.64 8.10 -12.17
CA ALA A 97 -8.02 9.10 -11.17
C ALA A 97 -6.88 9.44 -10.22
N LEU A 98 -6.27 8.42 -9.60
CA LEU A 98 -5.17 8.59 -8.66
C LEU A 98 -4.00 9.32 -9.33
N LEU A 99 -3.52 8.82 -10.48
CA LEU A 99 -2.40 9.43 -11.19
C LEU A 99 -2.72 10.84 -11.70
N GLY A 100 -3.92 11.07 -12.25
CA GLY A 100 -4.31 12.39 -12.75
C GLY A 100 -4.38 13.45 -11.65
N ILE A 101 -4.86 13.08 -10.46
CA ILE A 101 -4.85 13.97 -9.28
C ILE A 101 -3.41 14.30 -8.86
N LEU A 102 -2.53 13.30 -8.78
CA LEU A 102 -1.12 13.53 -8.43
C LEU A 102 -0.38 14.37 -9.48
N LYS A 103 -0.64 14.14 -10.77
CA LYS A 103 -0.10 14.92 -11.90
C LYS A 103 -0.59 16.37 -11.92
N ALA A 104 -1.77 16.65 -11.38
CA ALA A 104 -2.27 18.00 -11.14
C ALA A 104 -1.60 18.68 -9.91
N GLY A 105 -0.69 17.98 -9.21
CA GLY A 105 -0.03 18.47 -8.00
C GLY A 105 -0.93 18.45 -6.76
N CYS A 106 -2.01 17.67 -6.80
CA CYS A 106 -3.00 17.54 -5.74
C CYS A 106 -2.82 16.21 -4.99
N ALA A 107 -3.48 16.06 -3.84
CA ALA A 107 -3.51 14.79 -3.11
C ALA A 107 -4.90 14.14 -3.24
N TYR A 108 -4.93 12.81 -3.40
CA TYR A 108 -6.19 12.09 -3.51
C TYR A 108 -6.72 11.63 -2.14
N VAL A 109 -8.04 11.57 -2.02
CA VAL A 109 -8.73 11.08 -0.82
C VAL A 109 -9.75 10.04 -1.25
N PRO A 110 -9.47 8.73 -1.08
CA PRO A 110 -10.39 7.69 -1.49
C PRO A 110 -11.64 7.68 -0.61
N LEU A 111 -12.81 7.76 -1.25
CA LEU A 111 -14.12 7.79 -0.61
C LEU A 111 -14.89 6.50 -0.96
N ASP A 112 -14.81 5.52 -0.07
CA ASP A 112 -15.47 4.22 -0.23
C ASP A 112 -17.00 4.33 -0.26
N GLU A 113 -17.60 3.97 -1.40
CA GLU A 113 -19.04 4.08 -1.61
C GLU A 113 -19.88 3.11 -0.77
N GLU A 114 -19.26 2.07 -0.21
CA GLU A 114 -19.90 1.16 0.73
C GLU A 114 -20.21 1.86 2.07
N LEU A 115 -19.57 3.01 2.34
CA LEU A 115 -19.87 3.79 3.54
C LEU A 115 -21.21 4.55 3.43
N PRO A 116 -21.93 4.73 4.55
CA PRO A 116 -23.16 5.52 4.56
C PRO A 116 -22.94 6.94 4.04
N PRO A 117 -23.88 7.53 3.25
CA PRO A 117 -23.71 8.86 2.67
C PRO A 117 -23.39 9.98 3.67
N ALA A 118 -23.98 9.91 4.87
CA ALA A 118 -23.69 10.87 5.93
C ALA A 118 -22.22 10.80 6.38
N ARG A 119 -21.64 9.60 6.41
CA ARG A 119 -20.23 9.38 6.76
C ARG A 119 -19.29 9.93 5.69
N LEU A 120 -19.60 9.71 4.42
CA LEU A 120 -18.83 10.26 3.30
C LEU A 120 -18.84 11.80 3.29
N ARG A 121 -19.99 12.41 3.58
CA ARG A 121 -20.08 13.88 3.72
C ARG A 121 -19.23 14.39 4.88
N ALA A 122 -19.34 13.78 6.05
CA ALA A 122 -18.53 14.16 7.20
C ALA A 122 -17.03 14.02 6.93
N MET A 123 -16.60 12.97 6.24
CA MET A 123 -15.20 12.81 5.82
C MET A 123 -14.77 13.90 4.84
N ALA A 124 -15.61 14.22 3.85
CA ALA A 124 -15.33 15.28 2.88
C ALA A 124 -15.25 16.67 3.55
N GLU A 125 -16.15 16.96 4.49
CA GLU A 125 -16.16 18.19 5.28
C GLU A 125 -14.93 18.27 6.20
N ASP A 126 -14.63 17.21 6.96
CA ASP A 126 -13.49 17.15 7.88
C ASP A 126 -12.14 17.30 7.14
N ALA A 127 -12.04 16.81 5.91
CA ALA A 127 -10.86 16.98 5.06
C ALA A 127 -10.91 18.26 4.19
N GLY A 128 -11.96 19.07 4.24
CA GLY A 128 -12.08 20.27 3.40
C GLY A 128 -12.08 19.96 1.89
N ILE A 129 -12.56 18.79 1.49
CA ILE A 129 -12.63 18.37 0.09
C ILE A 129 -13.62 19.28 -0.64
N SER A 130 -13.10 19.99 -1.64
CA SER A 130 -13.89 20.92 -2.44
C SER A 130 -13.98 20.53 -3.92
N ALA A 131 -13.30 19.44 -4.29
CA ALA A 131 -13.31 18.86 -5.63
C ALA A 131 -13.30 17.33 -5.54
N ALA A 132 -13.93 16.65 -6.49
CA ALA A 132 -13.87 15.19 -6.57
C ALA A 132 -13.83 14.67 -8.00
N VAL A 133 -13.26 13.47 -8.13
CA VAL A 133 -13.32 12.61 -9.29
C VAL A 133 -14.30 11.48 -9.01
N THR A 134 -15.23 11.25 -9.93
CA THR A 134 -16.22 10.18 -9.87
C THR A 134 -15.87 9.12 -10.90
N LEU A 135 -15.73 7.87 -10.45
CA LEU A 135 -15.43 6.72 -11.31
C LEU A 135 -16.73 6.22 -11.98
N PRO A 136 -16.65 5.56 -13.16
CA PRO A 136 -17.83 4.96 -13.78
C PRO A 136 -18.51 3.95 -12.87
N GLY A 137 -19.85 3.93 -12.90
CA GLY A 137 -20.67 3.06 -12.03
C GLY A 137 -20.86 3.59 -10.60
N SER A 138 -20.12 4.63 -10.19
CA SER A 138 -20.35 5.34 -8.94
C SER A 138 -21.76 5.93 -8.89
N THR A 139 -22.49 5.66 -7.81
CA THR A 139 -23.81 6.29 -7.57
C THR A 139 -23.74 7.41 -6.54
N ARG A 140 -22.59 7.55 -5.86
CA ARG A 140 -22.39 8.49 -4.77
C ARG A 140 -21.74 9.77 -5.29
N ARG A 141 -22.52 10.84 -5.37
CA ARG A 141 -22.01 12.20 -5.57
C ARG A 141 -21.84 12.90 -4.22
N VAL A 142 -20.64 13.42 -3.94
CA VAL A 142 -20.43 14.36 -2.84
C VAL A 142 -21.13 15.68 -3.23
N ARG A 143 -22.04 16.16 -2.38
CA ARG A 143 -22.79 17.39 -2.65
C ARG A 143 -21.96 18.60 -2.22
N GLY A 144 -22.17 19.76 -2.86
CA GLY A 144 -21.49 21.01 -2.49
C GLY A 144 -20.05 21.13 -2.98
N LEU A 145 -19.61 20.25 -3.89
CA LEU A 145 -18.30 20.35 -4.53
C LEU A 145 -18.27 21.55 -5.49
N ARG A 146 -17.13 22.26 -5.50
CA ARG A 146 -16.84 23.31 -6.49
C ARG A 146 -16.51 22.69 -7.85
N VAL A 147 -15.85 21.54 -7.86
CA VAL A 147 -15.41 20.84 -9.07
C VAL A 147 -15.79 19.37 -8.97
N SER A 148 -16.41 18.83 -10.02
CA SER A 148 -16.75 17.42 -10.13
C SER A 148 -16.38 16.94 -11.52
N VAL A 149 -15.46 15.97 -11.60
CA VAL A 149 -14.96 15.45 -12.87
C VAL A 149 -15.24 13.96 -12.94
N GLU A 150 -15.87 13.51 -14.01
CA GLU A 150 -16.05 12.08 -14.27
C GLU A 150 -14.88 11.54 -15.10
N VAL A 151 -14.37 10.35 -14.76
CA VAL A 151 -13.39 9.65 -15.61
C VAL A 151 -14.10 9.18 -16.87
N GLY A 152 -13.55 9.54 -18.04
CA GLY A 152 -14.11 9.16 -19.33
C GLY A 152 -13.87 7.69 -19.67
N SER A 153 -14.48 7.22 -20.77
CA SER A 153 -14.18 5.90 -21.33
C SER A 153 -12.69 5.79 -21.68
N LEU A 154 -12.08 4.67 -21.28
CA LEU A 154 -10.68 4.36 -21.55
C LEU A 154 -10.46 3.67 -22.90
N ASP A 155 -11.54 3.34 -23.61
CA ASP A 155 -11.46 2.70 -24.93
C ASP A 155 -11.25 3.73 -26.05
N ARG A 156 -11.43 5.02 -25.72
CA ARG A 156 -11.21 6.12 -26.66
C ARG A 156 -9.75 6.59 -26.55
N PRO A 157 -9.04 6.72 -27.68
CA PRO A 157 -7.71 7.32 -27.67
C PRO A 157 -7.81 8.75 -27.12
N VAL A 158 -6.88 9.08 -26.23
CA VAL A 158 -6.71 10.45 -25.74
C VAL A 158 -6.08 11.27 -26.87
N PRO A 159 -6.55 12.50 -27.13
CA PRO A 159 -5.88 13.38 -28.09
C PRO A 159 -4.40 13.52 -27.74
N GLU A 160 -3.53 13.47 -28.74
CA GLU A 160 -2.11 13.75 -28.53
C GLU A 160 -1.94 15.10 -27.85
N ARG A 161 -1.23 15.09 -26.71
CA ARG A 161 -0.98 16.29 -25.95
C ARG A 161 0.04 17.15 -26.71
N ALA A 162 -0.23 18.44 -26.81
CA ALA A 162 0.76 19.38 -27.35
C ALA A 162 2.03 19.35 -26.48
N ALA A 163 3.20 19.27 -27.12
CA ALA A 163 4.48 19.25 -26.42
C ALA A 163 4.70 20.58 -25.66
N GLY A 164 5.01 20.49 -24.37
CA GLY A 164 5.36 21.63 -23.52
C GLY A 164 4.76 21.57 -22.11
N PRO A 165 5.26 22.42 -21.19
CA PRO A 165 4.70 22.52 -19.85
C PRO A 165 3.25 23.02 -19.91
N VAL A 166 2.33 22.31 -19.24
CA VAL A 166 0.94 22.79 -19.12
C VAL A 166 0.87 23.85 -18.03
N PRO A 167 0.42 25.08 -18.35
CA PRO A 167 0.23 26.13 -17.36
C PRO A 167 -0.69 25.65 -16.23
N GLY A 168 -0.25 25.81 -14.98
CA GLY A 168 -1.03 25.42 -13.79
C GLY A 168 -0.73 24.03 -13.22
N ARG A 169 0.02 23.18 -13.93
CA ARG A 169 0.65 22.00 -13.31
C ARG A 169 1.93 22.44 -12.60
N ALA A 170 1.92 22.47 -11.27
CA ALA A 170 3.12 22.82 -10.50
C ALA A 170 4.03 21.61 -10.28
N THR A 171 5.33 21.86 -10.27
CA THR A 171 6.33 20.95 -9.72
C THR A 171 6.30 21.06 -8.20
N GLY A 172 5.66 20.10 -7.53
CA GLY A 172 5.67 19.98 -6.08
C GLY A 172 6.98 19.37 -5.56
N SER A 173 7.07 19.20 -4.25
CA SER A 173 8.13 18.50 -3.56
C SER A 173 7.73 17.06 -3.24
N ALA A 174 8.71 16.14 -3.13
CA ALA A 174 8.45 14.81 -2.57
C ALA A 174 7.95 14.85 -1.11
N ALA A 175 8.14 15.97 -0.41
CA ALA A 175 7.57 16.16 0.90
C ALA A 175 6.04 16.33 0.86
N ASP A 176 5.46 16.83 -0.24
CA ASP A 176 4.04 17.16 -0.35
C ASP A 176 3.14 15.94 -0.15
N CYS A 177 1.90 16.20 0.27
CA CYS A 177 0.89 15.17 0.46
C CYS A 177 0.56 14.50 -0.88
N ALA A 178 0.61 13.17 -0.91
CA ALA A 178 0.17 12.35 -2.03
C ALA A 178 -1.27 11.86 -1.82
N TYR A 179 -1.59 11.44 -0.59
CA TYR A 179 -2.94 10.97 -0.27
C TYR A 179 -3.30 11.14 1.19
N VAL A 180 -4.61 11.12 1.46
CA VAL A 180 -5.16 11.05 2.82
C VAL A 180 -5.93 9.75 2.98
N ALA A 181 -5.54 8.95 3.97
CA ALA A 181 -6.31 7.79 4.41
C ALA A 181 -7.10 8.12 5.68
N PHE A 182 -8.29 7.53 5.81
CA PHE A 182 -9.09 7.68 7.02
C PHE A 182 -9.00 6.41 7.86
N THR A 183 -8.56 6.56 9.12
CA THR A 183 -8.50 5.44 10.07
C THR A 183 -9.64 5.52 11.08
N SER A 184 -10.00 4.39 11.68
CA SER A 184 -10.96 4.36 12.79
C SER A 184 -10.35 5.07 14.00
N GLY A 185 -10.80 6.30 14.26
CA GLY A 185 -10.38 7.04 15.44
C GLY A 185 -10.92 6.40 16.73
N THR A 186 -10.17 6.52 17.82
CA THR A 186 -10.57 6.10 19.17
C THR A 186 -11.86 6.73 19.68
N THR A 187 -12.30 7.84 19.07
CA THR A 187 -13.53 8.57 19.37
C THR A 187 -14.71 8.16 18.50
N GLY A 188 -14.56 7.15 17.64
CA GLY A 188 -15.56 6.71 16.67
C GLY A 188 -15.65 7.59 15.41
N ARG A 189 -15.08 8.80 15.42
CA ARG A 189 -14.92 9.66 14.23
C ARG A 189 -13.67 9.25 13.45
N PRO A 190 -13.76 9.04 12.13
CA PRO A 190 -12.61 8.77 11.29
C PRO A 190 -11.57 9.88 11.40
N LYS A 191 -10.28 9.53 11.49
CA LYS A 191 -9.18 10.50 11.54
C LYS A 191 -8.44 10.51 10.20
N PRO A 192 -8.28 11.68 9.55
CA PRO A 192 -7.48 11.76 8.35
C PRO A 192 -5.99 11.65 8.71
N VAL A 193 -5.28 10.83 7.96
CA VAL A 193 -3.82 10.68 8.01
C VAL A 193 -3.28 11.06 6.64
N ALA A 194 -2.50 12.14 6.60
CA ALA A 194 -1.86 12.63 5.37
C ALA A 194 -0.52 11.94 5.16
N LEU A 195 -0.33 11.34 3.99
CA LEU A 195 0.90 10.66 3.61
C LEU A 195 1.55 11.38 2.44
N SER A 196 2.88 11.52 2.49
CA SER A 196 3.65 12.21 1.47
C SER A 196 4.08 11.30 0.32
N HIS A 197 4.41 11.90 -0.81
CA HIS A 197 5.05 11.19 -1.92
C HIS A 197 6.29 10.42 -1.45
N ARG A 198 7.18 11.06 -0.68
CA ARG A 198 8.39 10.45 -0.13
C ARG A 198 8.07 9.23 0.74
N GLY A 199 6.98 9.26 1.51
CA GLY A 199 6.55 8.13 2.33
C GLY A 199 6.21 6.91 1.48
N VAL A 200 5.44 7.10 0.41
CA VAL A 200 5.09 6.03 -0.55
C VAL A 200 6.32 5.53 -1.31
N VAL A 201 7.15 6.45 -1.80
CA VAL A 201 8.37 6.10 -2.54
C VAL A 201 9.34 5.32 -1.64
N ARG A 202 9.47 5.69 -0.36
CA ARG A 202 10.21 4.90 0.63
C ARG A 202 9.61 3.50 0.77
N LEU A 203 8.30 3.42 0.99
CA LEU A 203 7.61 2.14 1.19
C LEU A 203 7.93 1.13 0.07
N VAL A 204 7.93 1.58 -1.19
CA VAL A 204 8.02 0.68 -2.34
C VAL A 204 9.42 0.54 -2.94
N LEU A 205 10.31 1.54 -2.77
CA LEU A 205 11.65 1.55 -3.41
C LEU A 205 12.84 1.54 -2.44
N SER A 206 12.65 1.69 -1.12
CA SER A 206 13.79 1.74 -0.16
C SER A 206 14.26 0.38 0.36
N ASP A 207 13.64 -0.70 -0.13
CA ASP A 207 13.91 -2.11 0.15
C ASP A 207 14.27 -2.48 1.61
N PRO A 208 13.28 -2.81 2.46
CA PRO A 208 13.53 -3.41 3.77
C PRO A 208 13.76 -4.95 3.71
N GLY A 209 14.10 -5.53 2.54
CA GLY A 209 14.24 -6.98 2.32
C GLY A 209 13.05 -7.61 1.60
N LEU A 210 12.36 -6.82 0.76
CA LEU A 210 11.07 -7.17 0.13
C LEU A 210 11.17 -7.62 -1.33
N THR A 211 12.35 -7.48 -1.96
CA THR A 211 12.55 -7.74 -3.40
C THR A 211 11.40 -7.14 -4.24
N PRO A 212 11.48 -5.83 -4.58
CA PRO A 212 10.38 -5.14 -5.24
C PRO A 212 9.90 -5.89 -6.49
N PRO A 213 8.62 -5.70 -6.88
CA PRO A 213 8.16 -6.11 -8.21
C PRO A 213 9.09 -5.58 -9.30
N ALA A 214 9.15 -6.29 -10.42
CA ALA A 214 9.96 -5.93 -11.57
C ALA A 214 9.15 -6.13 -12.86
N PRO A 215 9.62 -5.61 -14.01
CA PRO A 215 8.97 -5.86 -15.29
C PRO A 215 8.80 -7.37 -15.52
N GLY A 216 7.58 -7.77 -15.87
CA GLY A 216 7.19 -9.18 -16.03
C GLY A 216 6.47 -9.77 -14.82
N ASP A 217 6.49 -9.12 -13.64
CA ASP A 217 5.66 -9.51 -12.50
C ASP A 217 4.21 -9.01 -12.63
N GLY A 218 3.29 -9.80 -12.07
CA GLY A 218 1.92 -9.38 -11.79
C GLY A 218 1.72 -9.15 -10.30
N VAL A 219 1.28 -7.95 -9.91
CA VAL A 219 0.97 -7.60 -8.52
C VAL A 219 -0.54 -7.61 -8.32
N LEU A 220 -1.04 -8.37 -7.35
CA LEU A 220 -2.47 -8.37 -7.02
C LEU A 220 -2.90 -7.02 -6.45
N HIS A 221 -4.02 -6.48 -6.93
CA HIS A 221 -4.73 -5.37 -6.31
C HIS A 221 -6.05 -5.87 -5.70
N ALA A 222 -6.03 -6.08 -4.38
CA ALA A 222 -7.12 -6.65 -3.60
C ALA A 222 -7.73 -5.68 -2.58
N TYR A 223 -6.93 -4.74 -2.06
CA TYR A 223 -7.42 -3.83 -1.01
C TYR A 223 -8.44 -2.82 -1.54
N SER A 224 -9.41 -2.42 -0.70
CA SER A 224 -10.22 -1.23 -1.00
C SER A 224 -9.31 -0.02 -1.18
N LEU A 225 -9.65 0.90 -2.09
CA LEU A 225 -8.90 2.14 -2.28
C LEU A 225 -8.82 2.98 -0.99
N SER A 226 -9.82 2.87 -0.11
CA SER A 226 -9.81 3.56 1.19
C SER A 226 -8.96 2.87 2.26
N SER A 227 -8.46 1.66 2.01
CA SER A 227 -7.39 1.07 2.82
C SER A 227 -6.04 1.60 2.35
N ASP A 228 -5.24 2.10 3.27
CA ASP A 228 -3.87 2.54 2.99
C ASP A 228 -3.01 1.41 2.41
N ALA A 229 -3.30 0.14 2.74
CA ALA A 229 -2.64 -1.02 2.17
C ALA A 229 -2.76 -1.13 0.64
N SER A 230 -3.80 -0.56 0.01
CA SER A 230 -3.87 -0.48 -1.46
C SER A 230 -2.69 0.28 -2.07
N THR A 231 -2.08 1.20 -1.31
CA THR A 231 -0.92 2.00 -1.71
C THR A 231 0.28 1.11 -2.02
N ILE A 232 0.54 0.06 -1.24
CA ILE A 232 1.68 -0.82 -1.52
C ILE A 232 1.43 -1.63 -2.79
N GLU A 233 0.21 -2.11 -3.01
CA GLU A 233 -0.15 -2.86 -4.22
C GLU A 233 0.04 -2.00 -5.47
N ILE A 234 -0.60 -0.84 -5.51
CA ILE A 234 -0.64 0.05 -6.68
C ILE A 234 0.76 0.56 -7.00
N TRP A 235 1.43 1.16 -6.02
CA TRP A 235 2.68 1.89 -6.30
C TRP A 235 3.90 0.96 -6.35
N SER A 236 3.87 -0.23 -5.73
CA SER A 236 4.95 -1.19 -5.96
C SER A 236 4.92 -1.74 -7.38
N ALA A 237 3.74 -1.86 -8.00
CA ALA A 237 3.62 -2.28 -9.39
C ALA A 237 4.02 -1.15 -10.35
N LEU A 238 3.33 0.00 -10.25
CA LEU A 238 3.40 1.07 -11.23
C LEU A 238 4.72 1.85 -11.20
N LEU A 239 5.47 1.83 -10.09
CA LEU A 239 6.77 2.52 -10.01
C LEU A 239 7.95 1.62 -10.40
N THR A 240 7.71 0.34 -10.68
CA THR A 240 8.75 -0.65 -10.99
C THR A 240 8.59 -1.29 -12.38
N GLY A 241 7.57 -0.92 -13.14
CA GLY A 241 7.32 -1.48 -14.47
C GLY A 241 6.56 -2.82 -14.46
N ALA A 242 6.09 -3.28 -13.30
CA ALA A 242 5.26 -4.48 -13.18
C ALA A 242 3.80 -4.20 -13.58
N CYS A 243 3.00 -5.25 -13.77
CA CYS A 243 1.58 -5.15 -14.09
C CYS A 243 0.73 -5.26 -12.82
N LEU A 244 -0.16 -4.31 -12.58
CA LEU A 244 -1.17 -4.40 -11.52
C LEU A 244 -2.38 -5.22 -12.00
N VAL A 245 -2.78 -6.25 -11.27
CA VAL A 245 -3.91 -7.12 -11.62
C VAL A 245 -5.05 -6.88 -10.64
N VAL A 246 -6.12 -6.23 -11.11
CA VAL A 246 -7.28 -5.87 -10.29
C VAL A 246 -8.17 -7.08 -10.07
N ALA A 247 -8.40 -7.42 -8.80
CA ALA A 247 -9.29 -8.50 -8.42
C ALA A 247 -10.72 -7.99 -8.11
N ASP A 248 -11.69 -8.77 -8.56
CA ASP A 248 -13.09 -8.60 -8.19
C ASP A 248 -13.35 -9.11 -6.78
N ARG A 249 -14.41 -8.61 -6.15
CA ARG A 249 -14.73 -8.92 -4.75
C ARG A 249 -14.98 -10.42 -4.56
N GLU A 250 -15.63 -11.05 -5.52
CA GLU A 250 -16.00 -12.47 -5.51
C GLU A 250 -14.75 -13.36 -5.56
N GLU A 251 -13.70 -12.94 -6.29
CA GLU A 251 -12.44 -13.68 -6.40
C GLU A 251 -11.71 -13.71 -5.05
N LEU A 252 -11.72 -12.59 -4.32
CA LEU A 252 -11.08 -12.46 -3.00
C LEU A 252 -11.75 -13.32 -1.92
N LEU A 253 -13.02 -13.69 -2.10
CA LEU A 253 -13.79 -14.49 -1.15
C LEU A 253 -13.65 -16.00 -1.39
N SER A 254 -12.96 -16.42 -2.45
CA SER A 254 -12.86 -17.83 -2.85
C SER A 254 -11.39 -18.22 -3.11
N PRO A 255 -10.79 -19.08 -2.27
CA PRO A 255 -9.42 -19.56 -2.48
C PRO A 255 -9.19 -20.16 -3.88
N THR A 256 -10.19 -20.87 -4.42
CA THR A 256 -10.13 -21.46 -5.77
C THR A 256 -10.18 -20.40 -6.86
N ALA A 257 -10.99 -19.34 -6.69
CA ALA A 257 -11.03 -18.25 -7.66
C ALA A 257 -9.72 -17.45 -7.62
N LEU A 258 -9.19 -17.21 -6.43
CA LEU A 258 -7.92 -16.53 -6.22
C LEU A 258 -6.74 -17.32 -6.83
N GLU A 259 -6.70 -18.63 -6.66
CA GLU A 259 -5.73 -19.53 -7.32
C GLU A 259 -5.79 -19.38 -8.85
N ARG A 260 -7.00 -19.39 -9.42
CA ARG A 260 -7.18 -19.19 -10.87
C ARG A 260 -6.71 -17.80 -11.31
N LEU A 261 -7.02 -16.76 -10.55
CA LEU A 261 -6.54 -15.41 -10.85
C LEU A 261 -5.02 -15.36 -10.81
N PHE A 262 -4.36 -16.05 -9.88
CA PHE A 262 -2.91 -16.09 -9.85
C PHE A 262 -2.31 -16.74 -11.09
N HIS A 263 -2.84 -17.88 -11.50
CA HIS A 263 -2.34 -18.59 -12.68
C HIS A 263 -2.69 -17.89 -13.99
N ALA A 264 -3.97 -17.56 -14.21
CA ALA A 264 -4.45 -16.98 -15.47
C ALA A 264 -4.15 -15.49 -15.60
N GLY A 265 -4.17 -14.75 -14.48
CA GLY A 265 -3.83 -13.34 -14.43
C GLY A 265 -2.32 -13.07 -14.40
N GLY A 266 -1.50 -14.10 -14.20
CA GLY A 266 -0.03 -13.97 -14.11
C GLY A 266 0.43 -13.25 -12.85
N VAL A 267 -0.30 -13.39 -11.75
CA VAL A 267 0.09 -12.77 -10.47
C VAL A 267 1.24 -13.56 -9.87
N THR A 268 2.32 -12.87 -9.54
CA THR A 268 3.52 -13.41 -8.91
C THR A 268 3.75 -12.82 -7.52
N VAL A 269 3.15 -11.65 -7.23
CA VAL A 269 3.30 -10.91 -5.98
C VAL A 269 1.92 -10.59 -5.40
N ALA A 270 1.69 -10.92 -4.12
CA ALA A 270 0.44 -10.56 -3.44
C ALA A 270 0.69 -9.99 -2.03
N TYR A 271 -0.03 -8.91 -1.70
CA TYR A 271 -0.09 -8.34 -0.36
C TYR A 271 -1.47 -8.64 0.22
N LEU A 272 -1.58 -9.57 1.16
CA LEU A 272 -2.86 -10.01 1.69
C LEU A 272 -3.08 -9.48 3.11
N THR A 273 -4.33 -9.39 3.54
CA THR A 273 -4.60 -9.31 4.97
C THR A 273 -4.24 -10.65 5.60
N THR A 274 -3.84 -10.63 6.86
CA THR A 274 -3.65 -11.86 7.63
C THR A 274 -4.93 -12.73 7.60
N SER A 275 -6.11 -12.14 7.63
CA SER A 275 -7.39 -12.85 7.50
C SER A 275 -7.55 -13.61 6.18
N VAL A 276 -7.27 -12.97 5.03
CA VAL A 276 -7.34 -13.63 3.70
C VAL A 276 -6.25 -14.70 3.58
N PHE A 277 -5.02 -14.40 4.02
CA PHE A 277 -3.95 -15.39 4.06
C PHE A 277 -4.34 -16.62 4.89
N HIS A 278 -4.91 -16.42 6.07
CA HIS A 278 -5.37 -17.51 6.93
C HIS A 278 -6.52 -18.32 6.31
N LEU A 279 -7.43 -17.69 5.56
CA LEU A 279 -8.50 -18.39 4.84
C LEU A 279 -7.90 -19.37 3.82
N VAL A 280 -6.97 -18.90 3.00
CA VAL A 280 -6.29 -19.73 2.00
C VAL A 280 -5.46 -20.82 2.68
N ALA A 281 -4.65 -20.46 3.68
CA ALA A 281 -3.78 -21.40 4.39
C ALA A 281 -4.54 -22.56 5.08
N ARG A 282 -5.76 -22.31 5.57
CA ARG A 282 -6.61 -23.34 6.21
C ARG A 282 -7.24 -24.31 5.21
N THR A 283 -7.58 -23.82 4.03
CA THR A 283 -8.45 -24.53 3.09
C THR A 283 -7.67 -25.12 1.94
N ARG A 284 -6.68 -24.39 1.42
CA ARG A 284 -5.97 -24.68 0.18
C ARG A 284 -4.61 -23.98 0.13
N PRO A 285 -3.66 -24.30 1.02
CA PRO A 285 -2.38 -23.59 1.12
C PRO A 285 -1.59 -23.60 -0.20
N GLU A 286 -1.73 -24.63 -1.02
CA GLU A 286 -1.12 -24.77 -2.35
C GLU A 286 -1.60 -23.72 -3.37
N ALA A 287 -2.72 -23.05 -3.12
CA ALA A 287 -3.22 -21.98 -3.98
C ALA A 287 -2.22 -20.80 -4.09
N LEU A 288 -1.29 -20.67 -3.13
CA LEU A 288 -0.26 -19.63 -3.16
C LEU A 288 1.01 -20.06 -3.92
N ALA A 289 1.09 -21.29 -4.43
CA ALA A 289 2.32 -21.85 -5.01
C ALA A 289 2.76 -21.18 -6.32
N GLY A 290 1.84 -20.50 -7.00
CA GLY A 290 2.14 -19.68 -8.19
C GLY A 290 2.86 -18.37 -7.86
N LEU A 291 2.82 -17.92 -6.60
CA LEU A 291 3.43 -16.67 -6.17
C LEU A 291 4.93 -16.87 -5.89
N ARG A 292 5.76 -15.93 -6.34
CA ARG A 292 7.15 -15.82 -5.85
C ARG A 292 7.21 -15.16 -4.49
N PHE A 293 6.26 -14.26 -4.21
CA PHE A 293 6.20 -13.47 -2.99
C PHE A 293 4.77 -13.32 -2.51
N VAL A 294 4.55 -13.55 -1.21
CA VAL A 294 3.31 -13.20 -0.54
C VAL A 294 3.62 -12.58 0.82
N SER A 295 2.97 -11.46 1.12
CA SER A 295 2.97 -10.93 2.49
C SER A 295 1.60 -11.06 3.12
N ALA A 296 1.55 -11.15 4.44
CA ALA A 296 0.33 -10.89 5.19
C ALA A 296 0.56 -9.89 6.33
N GLY A 297 -0.43 -9.05 6.61
CA GLY A 297 -0.37 -8.07 7.69
C GLY A 297 -1.74 -7.56 8.13
N GLY A 298 -1.73 -6.61 9.06
CA GLY A 298 -2.95 -5.99 9.63
C GLY A 298 -3.49 -6.70 10.88
N GLU A 299 -3.18 -7.98 11.07
CA GLU A 299 -3.53 -8.76 12.27
C GLU A 299 -2.40 -9.73 12.64
N ALA A 300 -2.52 -10.35 13.82
CA ALA A 300 -1.56 -11.34 14.29
C ALA A 300 -1.56 -12.61 13.41
N MET A 301 -0.37 -12.96 12.88
CA MET A 301 -0.13 -14.18 12.11
C MET A 301 -0.21 -15.44 12.98
N ASP A 302 -0.93 -16.48 12.52
CA ASP A 302 -0.92 -17.82 13.13
C ASP A 302 0.28 -18.62 12.59
N PRO A 303 1.26 -18.99 13.45
CA PRO A 303 2.44 -19.73 13.03
C PRO A 303 2.13 -21.09 12.41
N ARG A 304 1.01 -21.73 12.78
CA ARG A 304 0.62 -23.04 12.23
C ARG A 304 0.19 -22.92 10.78
N LEU A 305 -0.60 -21.88 10.47
CA LEU A 305 -1.07 -21.59 9.12
C LEU A 305 0.08 -21.10 8.23
N ALA A 306 0.97 -20.25 8.78
CA ALA A 306 2.19 -19.87 8.09
C ALA A 306 3.07 -21.09 7.72
N ASN A 307 3.29 -22.01 8.65
CA ASN A 307 4.04 -23.25 8.39
C ASN A 307 3.36 -24.14 7.34
N ALA A 308 2.02 -24.20 7.32
CA ALA A 308 1.29 -24.98 6.30
C ALA A 308 1.54 -24.43 4.89
N VAL A 309 1.53 -23.10 4.73
CA VAL A 309 1.87 -22.45 3.44
C VAL A 309 3.33 -22.67 3.08
N LEU A 310 4.27 -22.48 4.02
CA LEU A 310 5.70 -22.69 3.76
C LEU A 310 6.00 -24.13 3.32
N ALA A 311 5.29 -25.12 3.88
CA ALA A 311 5.42 -26.51 3.48
C ALA A 311 4.82 -26.80 2.09
N ALA A 312 3.64 -26.23 1.80
CA ALA A 312 2.96 -26.41 0.51
C ALA A 312 3.60 -25.62 -0.65
N CYS A 313 4.23 -24.49 -0.34
CA CYS A 313 4.75 -23.51 -1.30
C CYS A 313 6.25 -23.23 -1.07
N PRO A 314 7.15 -24.22 -1.24
CA PRO A 314 8.56 -24.09 -0.85
C PRO A 314 9.36 -23.06 -1.67
N ARG A 315 8.81 -22.60 -2.80
CA ARG A 315 9.43 -21.56 -3.66
C ARG A 315 8.89 -20.16 -3.39
N THR A 316 7.87 -20.03 -2.56
CA THR A 316 7.21 -18.76 -2.27
C THR A 316 7.84 -18.13 -1.04
N THR A 317 8.30 -16.88 -1.18
CA THR A 317 8.74 -16.11 -0.02
C THR A 317 7.52 -15.59 0.73
N VAL A 318 7.35 -16.02 1.99
CA VAL A 318 6.25 -15.57 2.86
C VAL A 318 6.77 -14.54 3.84
N VAL A 319 6.12 -13.37 3.93
CA VAL A 319 6.58 -12.29 4.80
C VAL A 319 5.44 -11.79 5.70
N ASN A 320 5.71 -11.65 6.99
CA ASN A 320 4.79 -11.02 7.92
C ASN A 320 5.08 -9.51 8.00
N PHE A 321 4.08 -8.70 7.68
CA PHE A 321 4.16 -7.24 7.69
C PHE A 321 3.47 -6.65 8.90
N TYR A 322 4.08 -5.59 9.42
CA TYR A 322 3.48 -4.76 10.45
C TYR A 322 3.79 -3.28 10.18
N GLY A 323 2.78 -2.44 10.28
CA GLY A 323 2.92 -1.00 10.28
C GLY A 323 1.58 -0.31 10.50
N PRO A 324 1.57 0.83 11.20
CA PRO A 324 0.40 1.70 11.26
C PRO A 324 0.33 2.59 10.02
N THR A 325 -0.86 3.12 9.73
CA THR A 325 -1.10 4.03 8.60
C THR A 325 -0.23 5.27 8.66
N GLU A 326 0.03 5.80 9.85
CA GLU A 326 0.86 6.98 10.11
C GLU A 326 2.32 6.83 9.62
N ASN A 327 2.78 5.60 9.37
CA ASN A 327 4.11 5.30 8.87
C ASN A 327 4.14 4.81 7.40
N ALA A 328 3.06 5.05 6.65
CA ALA A 328 2.87 4.56 5.29
C ALA A 328 2.91 3.02 5.20
N VAL A 329 1.86 2.38 5.75
CA VAL A 329 1.54 0.95 5.61
C VAL A 329 2.47 -0.02 6.34
N VAL A 330 3.77 -0.02 6.06
CA VAL A 330 4.72 -1.02 6.58
C VAL A 330 5.89 -0.35 7.30
N SER A 331 6.09 -0.72 8.56
CA SER A 331 7.24 -0.28 9.37
C SER A 331 8.27 -1.38 9.57
N THR A 332 7.82 -2.63 9.67
CA THR A 332 8.68 -3.81 9.86
C THR A 332 8.17 -4.96 9.00
N ALA A 333 9.10 -5.70 8.43
CA ALA A 333 8.84 -6.92 7.68
C ALA A 333 9.67 -8.07 8.26
N HIS A 334 9.07 -9.27 8.34
CA HIS A 334 9.76 -10.46 8.80
C HIS A 334 9.55 -11.60 7.81
N VAL A 335 10.62 -12.00 7.12
CA VAL A 335 10.60 -13.17 6.22
C VAL A 335 10.45 -14.41 7.07
N LEU A 336 9.40 -15.17 6.83
CA LEU A 336 9.08 -16.36 7.59
C LEU A 336 9.95 -17.53 7.13
N THR A 337 10.51 -18.24 8.09
CA THR A 337 11.19 -19.52 7.88
C THR A 337 10.40 -20.63 8.57
N PRO A 338 10.44 -21.88 8.06
CA PRO A 338 9.77 -23.00 8.71
C PRO A 338 10.16 -23.07 10.18
N LEU A 339 9.18 -23.02 11.07
CA LEU A 339 9.44 -23.22 12.50
C LEU A 339 9.58 -24.72 12.76
N PRO A 340 10.49 -25.13 13.66
CA PRO A 340 10.55 -26.51 14.12
C PRO A 340 9.16 -26.92 14.63
N ARG A 341 8.71 -28.12 14.27
CA ARG A 341 7.53 -28.72 14.89
C ARG A 341 7.80 -28.78 16.39
N THR A 342 7.17 -27.91 17.17
CA THR A 342 7.14 -28.11 18.62
C THR A 342 6.36 -29.40 18.85
N PRO A 343 6.96 -30.43 19.49
CA PRO A 343 6.20 -31.60 19.90
C PRO A 343 5.00 -31.13 20.71
N ARG A 344 3.87 -31.85 20.63
CA ARG A 344 2.78 -31.68 21.59
C ARG A 344 3.32 -32.02 22.98
N THR A 345 3.91 -31.07 23.67
CA THR A 345 4.03 -31.16 25.12
C THR A 345 2.62 -31.01 25.64
N SER A 346 2.07 -32.10 26.17
CA SER A 346 0.99 -32.05 27.15
C SER A 346 1.32 -30.95 28.17
N PRO A 347 0.36 -30.16 28.67
CA PRO A 347 0.61 -29.11 29.67
C PRO A 347 1.33 -29.58 30.95
N TRP A 348 1.58 -30.89 31.09
CA TRP A 348 2.11 -31.54 32.26
C TRP A 348 3.58 -31.99 32.15
N ASP A 349 4.19 -31.97 30.96
CA ASP A 349 5.54 -32.53 30.76
C ASP A 349 6.51 -31.53 30.11
N ALA A 350 7.13 -30.66 30.92
CA ALA A 350 8.53 -30.27 30.74
C ALA A 350 9.06 -29.42 31.94
N PRO A 351 10.21 -29.78 32.53
CA PRO A 351 10.87 -29.00 33.58
C PRO A 351 11.57 -27.77 33.01
N SER A 352 11.62 -26.75 33.86
CA SER A 352 12.17 -25.41 33.66
C SER A 352 13.67 -25.39 33.33
N ALA A 353 14.04 -24.91 32.13
CA ALA A 353 15.26 -24.11 31.90
C ALA A 353 15.30 -23.57 30.44
N LEU A 354 15.25 -22.25 30.27
CA LEU A 354 15.65 -21.55 29.04
C LEU A 354 16.67 -20.46 29.43
N PRO A 355 17.74 -20.22 28.65
CA PRO A 355 18.78 -19.23 28.96
C PRO A 355 18.32 -17.79 28.66
N PRO A 356 18.95 -16.76 29.26
CA PRO A 356 18.44 -15.39 29.23
C PRO A 356 18.71 -14.66 27.90
N ALA A 357 17.76 -13.84 27.45
CA ALA A 357 17.90 -12.91 26.33
C ALA A 357 17.93 -11.45 26.83
N THR A 358 18.85 -10.64 26.29
CA THR A 358 19.05 -9.21 26.59
C THR A 358 18.39 -8.31 25.55
N SER A 359 17.65 -7.27 25.98
CA SER A 359 17.10 -6.22 25.13
C SER A 359 17.92 -4.93 25.24
N CYS A 360 18.26 -4.28 24.13
CA CYS A 360 18.86 -2.95 24.10
C CYS A 360 17.84 -1.89 23.65
N GLY A 361 17.64 -0.86 24.48
CA GLY A 361 17.07 0.45 24.11
C GLY A 361 18.04 1.55 24.55
N PRO A 362 18.00 2.76 23.94
CA PRO A 362 19.02 3.78 24.14
C PRO A 362 18.84 4.48 25.49
N THR A 363 19.90 4.44 26.29
CA THR A 363 20.17 5.17 27.53
C THR A 363 19.12 5.06 28.66
N ALA A 364 19.09 3.92 29.33
CA ALA A 364 18.96 3.84 30.79
C ALA A 364 19.35 2.42 31.25
N ARG A 365 20.05 2.33 32.39
CA ARG A 365 20.64 1.13 33.03
C ARG A 365 19.95 -0.22 32.75
N PRO A 366 20.71 -1.33 32.66
CA PRO A 366 20.16 -2.65 32.39
C PRO A 366 19.17 -3.04 33.50
N ARG A 367 17.87 -3.06 33.18
CA ARG A 367 16.85 -3.69 34.03
C ARG A 367 16.59 -5.08 33.46
N GLY A 368 16.84 -6.10 34.28
CA GLY A 368 16.59 -7.49 33.93
C GLY A 368 15.11 -7.80 33.72
N ARG A 369 14.86 -8.80 32.88
CA ARG A 369 13.57 -9.35 32.40
C ARG A 369 12.76 -8.45 31.45
N ALA A 370 12.40 -9.02 30.29
CA ALA A 370 11.49 -8.42 29.33
C ALA A 370 10.12 -8.13 29.97
N ARG A 371 9.71 -6.86 29.96
CA ARG A 371 8.34 -6.43 30.27
C ARG A 371 7.69 -5.91 28.99
N LYS A 372 6.37 -6.10 28.87
CA LYS A 372 5.53 -5.49 27.82
C LYS A 372 5.82 -3.98 27.77
N GLY A 373 6.16 -3.46 26.60
CA GLY A 373 6.40 -2.05 26.34
C GLY A 373 5.70 -1.62 25.06
N SER A 374 5.35 -0.33 24.96
CA SER A 374 4.79 0.24 23.75
C SER A 374 5.84 0.31 22.64
N CYS A 375 5.46 -0.06 21.42
CA CYS A 375 6.30 0.14 20.24
C CYS A 375 6.21 1.62 19.84
N THR A 376 7.33 2.33 19.80
CA THR A 376 7.40 3.71 19.30
C THR A 376 8.18 3.71 18.00
N SER A 377 7.64 4.40 16.99
CA SER A 377 8.29 4.60 15.70
C SER A 377 8.36 6.09 15.43
N ALA A 378 9.51 6.57 14.95
CA ALA A 378 9.72 7.98 14.67
C ALA A 378 9.17 8.30 13.26
N ALA A 379 7.97 8.86 13.21
CA ALA A 379 7.44 9.48 12.00
C ALA A 379 8.13 10.84 11.78
N THR A 380 8.57 11.13 10.55
CA THR A 380 9.00 12.48 10.15
C THR A 380 7.75 13.37 10.05
N GLY A 381 7.54 14.20 11.07
CA GLY A 381 6.29 14.91 11.32
C GLY A 381 6.06 16.16 10.48
N TRP A 382 4.77 16.47 10.29
CA TRP A 382 4.25 17.78 9.92
C TRP A 382 3.75 18.52 11.17
N ARG A 383 3.94 19.84 11.23
CA ARG A 383 3.31 20.71 12.25
C ARG A 383 2.15 21.45 11.61
N TRP A 384 0.96 21.28 12.16
CA TRP A 384 -0.19 22.15 11.86
C TRP A 384 -0.06 23.43 12.69
N ALA A 385 -0.07 24.58 12.02
CA ALA A 385 -0.23 25.87 12.68
C ALA A 385 -1.74 26.14 12.81
N THR A 386 -2.30 25.96 14.00
CA THR A 386 -3.64 26.45 14.32
C THR A 386 -3.52 27.91 14.76
N SER A 387 -3.98 28.83 13.90
CA SER A 387 -4.20 30.23 14.29
C SER A 387 -5.45 30.30 15.17
N ALA A 388 -5.26 30.34 16.49
CA ALA A 388 -6.32 30.75 17.41
C ALA A 388 -6.26 32.27 17.57
N THR A 389 -7.13 32.99 16.86
CA THR A 389 -7.49 34.36 17.21
C THR A 389 -8.27 34.32 18.52
N ARG A 390 -7.75 35.02 19.53
CA ARG A 390 -8.45 35.30 20.78
C ARG A 390 -9.53 36.34 20.53
N SER A 391 -10.73 36.08 21.02
CA SER A 391 -11.67 37.07 21.56
C SER A 391 -12.27 36.50 22.83
#